data_AF-A0A4R7V2T7-F1
#
_entry.id   AF-A0A4R7V2T7-F1
#
_cell.length_a   1.000
_cell.length_b   1.000
_cell.length_c   1.000
_cell.angle_alpha   90.00
_cell.angle_beta   90.00
_cell.angle_gamma   90.00
#
_symmetry.space_group_name_H-M   'P 1'
#
loop_
_entity.id
_entity.type
_entity.pdbx_description
1 polymer ?
#
loop_
_entity_poly.entity_id
_entity_poly.type
_entity_poly.pdbx_seq_one_letter_code
_entity_poly.pdbx_strand_id
1 'polypeptide(L)'
;MTIDECLYSVEECDVRKSERRALEQYRQMRRKWLESIRGTADNTISNQIHQLAWNTTVFHTLNEARRIESERKVNGSMWNLVVDGYAHIAALGIRRLVDHHKGTNSIKRVLLDMEANKHLFSREFFVCYDGLPYDHEAAEERRFAARDLSTIGQPMWVSTTGPDAGFSSKRRHDVFDCLEDKSRKPGRSQPISTEIFERLKRMLNSEVIKKVCTMADKVFAHPEHQSSRAFEYANYHEVIEALGIVSQVTQFVSATLLDDAAFGSIVPTAQYDVLENLDQAWVRKASLDELNSFWNELAGSLDLWVNTDDLLMRE
;
A
#
# COMPACT_ATOMS: atom_id res chain seq x y z
N MET A 1 11.98 8.03 0.04
CA MET A 1 11.51 9.42 0.27
C MET A 1 11.62 9.72 1.74
N THR A 2 11.92 10.96 2.13
CA THR A 2 11.84 11.36 3.54
C THR A 2 10.37 11.47 3.95
N ILE A 3 10.03 11.04 5.17
CA ILE A 3 8.69 11.22 5.71
C ILE A 3 8.61 12.65 6.22
N ASP A 4 7.67 13.42 5.67
CA ASP A 4 7.51 14.82 6.02
C ASP A 4 7.16 14.94 7.51
N GLU A 5 7.82 15.89 8.17
CA GLU A 5 7.47 16.25 9.53
C GLU A 5 6.14 17.01 9.55
N CYS A 6 5.40 16.90 10.65
CA CYS A 6 4.21 17.72 10.87
C CYS A 6 4.60 19.20 10.77
N LEU A 7 3.92 19.94 9.91
CA LEU A 7 4.18 21.36 9.68
C LEU A 7 3.81 22.21 10.91
N TYR A 8 2.85 21.75 11.70
CA TYR A 8 2.34 22.48 12.87
C TYR A 8 2.76 21.79 14.17
N SER A 9 3.12 22.59 15.17
CA SER A 9 3.34 22.09 16.54
C SER A 9 2.04 21.54 17.15
N VAL A 10 2.17 20.76 18.23
CA VAL A 10 1.00 20.20 18.93
C VAL A 10 0.16 21.31 19.56
N GLU A 11 0.80 22.42 19.92
CA GLU A 11 0.18 23.62 20.49
C GLU A 11 -0.73 24.34 19.49
N GLU A 12 -0.39 24.28 18.21
CA GLU A 12 -1.08 24.93 17.08
C GLU A 12 -2.22 24.06 16.52
N CYS A 13 -2.31 22.79 16.90
CA CYS A 13 -3.37 21.90 16.43
C CYS A 13 -4.68 22.11 17.20
N ASP A 14 -5.82 21.98 16.50
CA ASP A 14 -7.17 22.02 17.08
C ASP A 14 -7.50 20.73 17.84
N VAL A 15 -6.76 20.51 18.92
CA VAL A 15 -6.88 19.35 19.81
C VAL A 15 -7.00 19.86 21.24
N ARG A 16 -7.88 19.22 22.02
CA ARG A 16 -8.05 19.58 23.44
C ARG A 16 -6.71 19.55 24.19
N LYS A 17 -6.49 20.54 25.06
CA LYS A 17 -5.24 20.66 25.84
C LYS A 17 -4.88 19.38 26.62
N SER A 18 -5.88 18.69 27.15
CA SER A 18 -5.70 17.42 27.87
C SER A 18 -5.20 16.27 26.98
N GLU A 19 -5.46 16.33 25.68
CA GLU A 19 -5.19 15.27 24.71
C GLU A 19 -3.87 15.49 23.94
N ARG A 20 -3.19 16.61 24.14
CA ARG A 20 -1.94 16.96 23.44
C ARG A 20 -0.85 15.90 23.58
N ARG A 21 -0.71 15.32 24.77
CA ARG A 21 0.24 14.21 25.01
C ARG A 21 -0.11 12.95 24.22
N ALA A 22 -1.40 12.66 24.06
CA ALA A 22 -1.85 11.54 23.25
C ALA A 22 -1.65 11.83 21.74
N LEU A 23 -1.81 13.08 21.31
CA LEU A 23 -1.45 13.51 19.95
C LEU A 23 0.06 13.35 19.67
N GLU A 24 0.94 13.68 20.62
CA GLU A 24 2.38 13.43 20.47
C GLU A 24 2.67 11.93 20.27
N GLN A 25 2.05 11.08 21.07
CA GLN A 25 2.16 9.63 20.94
C GLN A 25 1.63 9.14 19.59
N TYR A 26 0.48 9.65 19.14
CA TYR A 26 -0.06 9.35 17.82
C TYR A 26 0.92 9.73 16.70
N ARG A 27 1.48 10.95 16.73
CA ARG A 27 2.47 11.41 15.74
C ARG A 27 3.72 10.54 15.71
N GLN A 28 4.24 10.15 16.87
CA GLN A 28 5.40 9.24 16.98
C GLN A 28 5.10 7.86 16.39
N MET A 29 3.93 7.30 16.71
CA MET A 29 3.52 5.99 16.19
C MET A 29 3.23 6.04 14.69
N ARG A 30 2.53 7.08 14.21
CA ARG A 30 2.31 7.35 12.78
C ARG A 30 3.63 7.39 12.02
N ARG A 31 4.62 8.15 12.52
CA ARG A 31 5.96 8.23 11.93
C ARG A 31 6.62 6.85 11.86
N LYS A 32 6.64 6.10 12.96
CA LYS A 32 7.21 4.74 13.00
C LYS A 32 6.58 3.80 11.97
N TRP A 33 5.25 3.84 11.81
CA TRP A 33 4.56 3.01 10.82
C TRP A 33 4.90 3.43 9.39
N LEU A 34 4.93 4.75 9.11
CA LEU A 34 5.35 5.27 7.81
C LEU A 34 6.81 4.96 7.50
N GLU A 35 7.71 4.98 8.50
CA GLU A 35 9.12 4.61 8.35
C GLU A 35 9.26 3.16 7.90
N SER A 36 8.42 2.27 8.45
CA SER A 36 8.39 0.86 8.04
C SER A 36 7.84 0.69 6.61
N ILE A 37 6.86 1.53 6.22
CA ILE A 37 6.19 1.45 4.92
C ILE A 37 7.05 2.03 3.81
N ARG A 38 7.48 3.30 3.93
CA ARG A 38 8.11 4.08 2.85
C ARG A 38 9.31 4.91 3.30
N GLY A 39 9.93 4.56 4.42
CA GLY A 39 11.14 5.23 4.93
C GLY A 39 12.34 5.15 3.98
N THR A 40 13.52 5.46 4.50
CA THR A 40 14.76 5.49 3.70
C THR A 40 15.50 4.17 3.63
N ALA A 41 15.10 3.16 4.43
CA ALA A 41 15.74 1.86 4.41
C ALA A 41 15.38 1.07 3.14
N ASP A 42 16.34 0.29 2.64
CA ASP A 42 16.15 -0.52 1.43
C ASP A 42 15.06 -1.59 1.61
N ASN A 43 14.88 -2.07 2.83
CA ASN A 43 13.93 -3.14 3.18
C ASN A 43 12.54 -2.63 3.63
N THR A 44 12.17 -1.40 3.25
CA THR A 44 10.81 -0.91 3.49
C THR A 44 9.77 -1.75 2.76
N ILE A 45 8.52 -1.73 3.25
CA ILE A 45 7.42 -2.51 2.67
C ILE A 45 7.17 -2.10 1.22
N SER A 46 7.13 -0.79 0.94
CA SER A 46 6.95 -0.23 -0.40
C SER A 46 8.05 -0.68 -1.37
N ASN A 47 9.32 -0.59 -0.97
CA ASN A 47 10.44 -1.05 -1.82
C ASN A 47 10.36 -2.55 -2.12
N GLN A 48 10.00 -3.36 -1.11
CA GLN A 48 9.80 -4.80 -1.31
C GLN A 48 8.65 -5.09 -2.29
N ILE A 49 7.53 -4.38 -2.18
CA ILE A 49 6.40 -4.48 -3.13
C ILE A 49 6.85 -4.09 -4.54
N HIS A 50 7.49 -2.93 -4.70
CA HIS A 50 7.97 -2.45 -5.99
C HIS A 50 8.97 -3.43 -6.65
N GLN A 51 9.89 -3.97 -5.86
CA GLN A 51 10.86 -4.95 -6.35
C GLN A 51 10.19 -6.26 -6.78
N LEU A 52 9.20 -6.73 -6.02
CA LEU A 52 8.45 -7.93 -6.39
C LEU A 52 7.60 -7.70 -7.63
N ALA A 53 6.90 -6.57 -7.71
CA ALA A 53 6.13 -6.21 -8.88
C ALA A 53 7.00 -6.12 -10.13
N TRP A 54 8.15 -5.48 -10.05
CA TRP A 54 9.12 -5.43 -11.14
C TRP A 54 9.54 -6.83 -11.60
N ASN A 55 9.96 -7.68 -10.65
CA ASN A 55 10.39 -9.05 -10.97
C ASN A 55 9.25 -9.89 -11.57
N THR A 56 8.03 -9.71 -11.07
CA THR A 56 6.81 -10.31 -11.63
C THR A 56 6.60 -9.87 -13.07
N THR A 57 6.61 -8.56 -13.35
CA THR A 57 6.40 -8.06 -14.72
C THR A 57 7.49 -8.58 -15.67
N VAL A 58 8.77 -8.54 -15.27
CA VAL A 58 9.89 -9.09 -16.05
C VAL A 58 9.69 -10.57 -16.34
N PHE A 59 9.42 -11.38 -15.32
CA PHE A 59 9.25 -12.82 -15.50
C PHE A 59 8.09 -13.15 -16.42
N HIS A 60 6.93 -12.51 -16.22
CA HIS A 60 5.75 -12.77 -17.02
C HIS A 60 5.92 -12.32 -18.47
N THR A 61 6.58 -11.19 -18.73
CA THR A 61 6.94 -10.77 -20.09
C THR A 61 7.92 -11.74 -20.76
N LEU A 62 8.90 -12.28 -20.03
CA LEU A 62 9.80 -13.32 -20.56
C LEU A 62 9.06 -14.64 -20.83
N ASN A 63 8.10 -15.00 -19.98
CA ASN A 63 7.27 -16.18 -20.19
C ASN A 63 6.36 -16.01 -21.42
N GLU A 64 5.82 -14.80 -21.61
CA GLU A 64 5.01 -14.47 -22.78
C GLU A 64 5.84 -14.47 -24.08
N ALA A 65 7.07 -13.99 -24.04
CA ALA A 65 8.01 -14.09 -25.15
C ALA A 65 8.17 -15.54 -25.65
N ARG A 66 8.20 -16.52 -24.75
CA ARG A 66 8.26 -17.95 -25.11
C ARG A 66 6.96 -18.46 -25.72
N ARG A 67 5.81 -17.94 -25.29
CA ARG A 67 4.51 -18.31 -25.87
C ARG A 67 4.42 -17.83 -27.31
N ILE A 68 4.81 -16.59 -27.57
CA ILE A 68 4.82 -15.97 -28.90
C ILE A 68 5.84 -16.67 -29.81
N GLU A 69 7.06 -16.90 -29.33
CA GLU A 69 8.15 -17.54 -30.08
C GLU A 69 8.27 -19.04 -29.78
N SER A 70 7.14 -19.75 -29.82
CA SER A 70 7.06 -21.18 -29.44
C SER A 70 8.00 -22.11 -30.22
N GLU A 71 8.38 -21.75 -31.44
CA GLU A 71 9.33 -22.51 -32.28
C GLU A 71 10.80 -22.28 -31.89
N ARG A 72 11.10 -21.19 -31.17
CA ARG A 72 12.48 -20.83 -30.81
C ARG A 72 12.93 -21.67 -29.61
N LYS A 73 14.03 -22.40 -29.80
CA LYS A 73 14.59 -23.26 -28.76
C LYS A 73 15.34 -22.41 -27.73
N VAL A 74 14.85 -22.41 -26.51
CA VAL A 74 15.57 -21.91 -25.33
C VAL A 74 16.18 -23.11 -24.58
N ASN A 75 17.39 -22.95 -24.04
CA ASN A 75 18.01 -23.98 -23.22
C ASN A 75 17.11 -24.31 -22.00
N GLY A 76 16.71 -25.58 -21.85
CA GLY A 76 15.79 -26.01 -20.80
C GLY A 76 16.32 -25.78 -19.39
N SER A 77 17.60 -26.05 -19.15
CA SER A 77 18.22 -25.86 -17.84
C SER A 77 18.29 -24.38 -17.43
N MET A 78 18.63 -23.49 -18.37
CA MET A 78 18.60 -22.04 -18.13
C MET A 78 17.19 -21.55 -17.85
N TRP A 79 16.19 -22.06 -18.57
CA TRP A 79 14.80 -21.69 -18.32
C TRP A 79 14.31 -22.17 -16.95
N ASN A 80 14.62 -23.41 -16.57
CA ASN A 80 14.28 -23.93 -15.26
C ASN A 80 14.90 -23.07 -14.16
N LEU A 81 16.15 -22.62 -14.32
CA LEU A 81 16.77 -21.69 -13.37
C LEU A 81 16.00 -20.36 -13.25
N VAL A 82 15.49 -19.81 -14.36
CA VAL A 82 14.68 -18.58 -14.36
C VAL A 82 13.33 -18.80 -13.65
N VAL A 83 12.65 -19.89 -13.99
CA VAL A 83 11.37 -20.28 -13.39
C VAL A 83 11.50 -20.53 -11.89
N ASP A 84 12.45 -21.37 -11.50
CA ASP A 84 12.70 -21.71 -10.10
C ASP A 84 13.15 -20.45 -9.34
N GLY A 85 14.02 -19.64 -9.93
CA GLY A 85 14.48 -18.39 -9.34
C GLY A 85 13.34 -17.42 -9.07
N TYR A 86 12.43 -17.22 -10.03
CA TYR A 86 11.26 -16.38 -9.84
C TYR A 86 10.34 -16.94 -8.75
N ALA A 87 10.07 -18.25 -8.75
CA ALA A 87 9.24 -18.88 -7.72
C ALA A 87 9.80 -18.64 -6.30
N HIS A 88 11.13 -18.72 -6.13
CA HIS A 88 11.80 -18.41 -4.86
C HIS A 88 11.63 -16.93 -4.48
N ILE A 89 11.93 -16.01 -5.41
CA ILE A 89 11.84 -14.56 -5.20
C ILE A 89 10.42 -14.18 -4.75
N ALA A 90 9.42 -14.64 -5.50
CA ALA A 90 8.03 -14.28 -5.26
C ALA A 90 7.50 -14.87 -3.95
N ALA A 91 7.70 -16.16 -3.71
CA ALA A 91 7.19 -16.83 -2.51
C ALA A 91 7.81 -16.28 -1.23
N LEU A 92 9.14 -16.14 -1.18
CA LEU A 92 9.83 -15.57 -0.02
C LEU A 92 9.53 -14.08 0.15
N GLY A 93 9.35 -13.35 -0.95
CA GLY A 93 8.96 -11.94 -0.92
C GLY A 93 7.60 -11.72 -0.25
N ILE A 94 6.57 -12.43 -0.72
CA ILE A 94 5.24 -12.38 -0.12
C ILE A 94 5.27 -12.81 1.35
N ARG A 95 5.96 -13.92 1.66
CA ARG A 95 6.14 -14.39 3.04
C ARG A 95 6.69 -13.30 3.95
N ARG A 96 7.75 -12.60 3.54
CA ARG A 96 8.35 -11.51 4.35
C ARG A 96 7.36 -10.37 4.58
N LEU A 97 6.61 -10.00 3.54
CA LEU A 97 5.62 -8.92 3.63
C LEU A 97 4.45 -9.24 4.57
N VAL A 98 4.15 -10.52 4.81
CA VAL A 98 3.11 -10.98 5.74
C VAL A 98 3.64 -11.64 7.01
N ASP A 99 4.93 -11.45 7.33
CA ASP A 99 5.53 -11.94 8.56
C ASP A 99 4.94 -11.20 9.78
N HIS A 100 4.84 -11.86 10.93
CA HIS A 100 4.32 -11.28 12.17
C HIS A 100 5.40 -11.11 13.26
N HIS A 101 6.64 -11.52 13.00
CA HIS A 101 7.75 -11.39 13.92
C HIS A 101 8.03 -9.91 14.26
N LYS A 102 8.40 -9.62 15.51
CA LYS A 102 8.51 -8.23 16.00
C LYS A 102 9.62 -7.40 15.33
N GLY A 103 10.63 -8.07 14.78
CA GLY A 103 11.79 -7.45 14.12
C GLY A 103 11.68 -7.36 12.60
N THR A 104 10.51 -7.64 12.00
CA THR A 104 10.34 -7.64 10.54
C THR A 104 9.61 -6.39 10.05
N ASN A 105 10.03 -5.89 8.88
CA ASN A 105 9.35 -4.82 8.15
C ASN A 105 8.30 -5.44 7.22
N SER A 106 7.11 -5.66 7.76
CA SER A 106 6.00 -6.34 7.10
C SER A 106 4.69 -5.60 7.37
N ILE A 107 3.75 -5.64 6.42
CA ILE A 107 2.47 -4.96 6.58
C ILE A 107 1.63 -5.60 7.68
N LYS A 108 1.75 -6.92 7.87
CA LYS A 108 1.09 -7.64 8.97
C LYS A 108 1.59 -7.17 10.33
N ARG A 109 2.90 -6.92 10.50
CA ARG A 109 3.44 -6.40 11.76
C ARG A 109 2.96 -4.98 12.03
N VAL A 110 2.92 -4.12 11.02
CA VAL A 110 2.39 -2.76 11.13
C VAL A 110 0.92 -2.78 11.59
N LEU A 111 0.07 -3.62 10.98
CA LEU A 111 -1.33 -3.75 11.38
C LEU A 111 -1.50 -4.21 12.83
N LEU A 112 -0.71 -5.19 13.28
CA LEU A 112 -0.74 -5.65 14.68
C LEU A 112 -0.32 -4.54 15.65
N ASP A 113 0.63 -3.71 15.27
CA ASP A 113 1.10 -2.58 16.08
C ASP A 113 0.06 -1.44 16.12
N MET A 114 -0.60 -1.13 14.99
CA MET A 114 -1.70 -0.18 14.92
C MET A 114 -2.90 -0.63 15.75
N GLU A 115 -3.29 -1.90 15.65
CA GLU A 115 -4.41 -2.46 16.42
C GLU A 115 -4.15 -2.41 17.93
N ALA A 116 -2.92 -2.74 18.37
CA ALA A 116 -2.53 -2.61 19.77
C ALA A 116 -2.60 -1.15 20.28
N ASN A 117 -2.44 -0.19 19.38
CA ASN A 117 -2.50 1.25 19.67
C ASN A 117 -3.79 1.89 19.14
N LYS A 118 -4.86 1.12 18.89
CA LYS A 118 -6.10 1.62 18.28
C LYS A 118 -6.79 2.75 19.05
N HIS A 119 -6.51 2.85 20.35
CA HIS A 119 -7.00 3.94 21.20
C HIS A 119 -6.49 5.33 20.76
N LEU A 120 -5.40 5.39 20.00
CA LEU A 120 -4.86 6.61 19.39
C LEU A 120 -5.54 6.96 18.05
N PHE A 121 -6.45 6.13 17.54
CA PHE A 121 -7.19 6.40 16.29
C PHE A 121 -8.58 6.97 16.60
N SER A 122 -8.60 8.18 17.16
CA SER A 122 -9.82 8.97 17.34
C SER A 122 -10.04 9.90 16.15
N ARG A 123 -11.29 10.36 15.95
CA ARG A 123 -11.65 11.36 14.93
C ARG A 123 -10.82 12.63 15.08
N GLU A 124 -10.61 13.10 16.30
CA GLU A 124 -9.81 14.30 16.59
C GLU A 124 -8.36 14.13 16.15
N PHE A 125 -7.72 13.01 16.47
CA PHE A 125 -6.33 12.79 16.05
C PHE A 125 -6.24 12.55 14.54
N PHE A 126 -7.15 11.77 13.96
CA PHE A 126 -7.15 11.52 12.52
C PHE A 126 -7.28 12.81 11.69
N VAL A 127 -8.15 13.73 12.09
CA VAL A 127 -8.38 14.98 11.34
C VAL A 127 -7.30 16.01 11.67
N CYS A 128 -7.04 16.26 12.94
CA CYS A 128 -6.31 17.43 13.39
C CYS A 128 -4.81 17.19 13.63
N TYR A 129 -4.27 15.99 13.32
CA TYR A 129 -2.89 15.66 13.70
C TYR A 129 -1.84 16.61 13.16
N ASP A 130 -2.12 17.36 12.09
CA ASP A 130 -1.20 18.34 11.49
C ASP A 130 -1.88 19.69 11.26
N GLY A 131 -2.57 20.20 12.28
CA GLY A 131 -3.02 21.59 12.32
C GLY A 131 -4.37 21.88 11.63
N LEU A 132 -5.01 20.90 11.00
CA LEU A 132 -6.34 21.11 10.44
C LEU A 132 -7.39 21.38 11.53
N PRO A 133 -8.36 22.29 11.28
CA PRO A 133 -9.44 22.57 12.22
C PRO A 133 -10.36 21.35 12.32
N TYR A 134 -10.84 21.01 13.52
CA TYR A 134 -11.86 19.97 13.67
C TYR A 134 -13.21 20.47 13.17
N ASP A 135 -13.54 21.74 13.44
CA ASP A 135 -14.76 22.35 12.92
C ASP A 135 -14.47 22.98 11.55
N HIS A 136 -14.66 22.17 10.51
CA HIS A 136 -14.40 22.59 9.13
C HIS A 136 -15.40 23.67 8.66
N GLU A 137 -16.63 23.67 9.16
CA GLU A 137 -17.65 24.66 8.77
C GLU A 137 -17.30 26.02 9.33
N ALA A 138 -16.95 26.10 10.62
CA ALA A 138 -16.52 27.35 11.23
C ALA A 138 -15.23 27.89 10.59
N ALA A 139 -14.31 27.02 10.13
CA ALA A 139 -13.12 27.45 9.40
C ALA A 139 -13.46 28.04 8.02
N GLU A 140 -14.36 27.39 7.27
CA GLU A 140 -14.84 27.91 5.99
C GLU A 140 -15.61 29.24 6.17
N GLU A 141 -16.46 29.36 7.19
CA GLU A 141 -17.17 30.60 7.50
C GLU A 141 -16.21 31.75 7.81
N ARG A 142 -15.19 31.53 8.65
CA ARG A 142 -14.14 32.53 8.92
C ARG A 142 -13.44 32.96 7.63
N ARG A 143 -13.11 32.00 6.78
CA ARG A 143 -12.47 32.24 5.48
C ARG A 143 -13.37 33.06 4.55
N PHE A 144 -14.66 32.73 4.45
CA PHE A 144 -15.62 33.47 3.65
C PHE A 144 -15.85 34.89 4.19
N ALA A 145 -15.93 35.06 5.51
CA ALA A 145 -16.08 36.36 6.15
C ALA A 145 -14.86 37.26 5.96
N ALA A 146 -13.66 36.69 5.89
CA ALA A 146 -12.41 37.42 5.64
C ALA A 146 -12.17 37.73 4.14
N ARG A 147 -13.06 37.30 3.25
CA ARG A 147 -12.88 37.46 1.79
C ARG A 147 -13.10 38.91 1.36
N ASP A 148 -12.20 39.41 0.52
CA ASP A 148 -12.42 40.67 -0.18
C ASP A 148 -13.57 40.54 -1.20
N LEU A 149 -14.61 41.35 -1.02
CA LEU A 149 -15.79 41.41 -1.89
C LEU A 149 -15.42 41.70 -3.35
N SER A 150 -14.28 42.38 -3.60
CA SER A 150 -13.79 42.66 -4.95
C SER A 150 -13.35 41.42 -5.73
N THR A 151 -13.10 40.31 -5.03
CA THR A 151 -12.59 39.04 -5.59
C THR A 151 -13.67 37.97 -5.79
N ILE A 152 -14.94 38.32 -5.58
CA ILE A 152 -16.07 37.38 -5.75
C ILE A 152 -16.15 36.93 -7.22
N GLY A 153 -16.27 35.61 -7.44
CA GLY A 153 -16.32 35.00 -8.77
C GLY A 153 -14.96 34.73 -9.42
N GLN A 154 -13.85 35.15 -8.80
CA GLN A 154 -12.50 34.84 -9.26
C GLN A 154 -11.96 33.56 -8.60
N PRO A 155 -11.19 32.73 -9.33
CA PRO A 155 -10.42 31.63 -8.74
C PRO A 155 -9.46 32.19 -7.68
N MET A 156 -9.38 31.52 -6.53
CA MET A 156 -8.48 31.90 -5.44
C MET A 156 -7.75 30.68 -4.91
N TRP A 157 -6.50 30.91 -4.50
CA TRP A 157 -5.75 29.92 -3.74
C TRP A 157 -6.35 29.82 -2.34
N VAL A 158 -6.59 28.59 -1.89
CA VAL A 158 -7.07 28.27 -0.54
C VAL A 158 -6.02 27.45 0.18
N SER A 159 -5.89 27.67 1.48
CA SER A 159 -4.99 26.90 2.33
C SER A 159 -5.43 25.43 2.34
N THR A 160 -4.49 24.54 2.07
CA THR A 160 -4.71 23.08 2.14
C THR A 160 -4.20 22.47 3.44
N THR A 161 -3.51 23.24 4.27
CA THR A 161 -2.99 22.87 5.59
C THR A 161 -3.24 23.97 6.61
N GLY A 162 -3.15 23.64 7.89
CA GLY A 162 -3.29 24.60 9.00
C GLY A 162 -4.73 24.94 9.38
N PRO A 163 -4.91 25.91 10.28
CA PRO A 163 -6.17 26.16 10.99
C PRO A 163 -7.30 26.72 10.10
N ASP A 164 -6.96 27.24 8.92
CA ASP A 164 -7.92 27.80 7.96
C ASP A 164 -8.27 26.84 6.82
N ALA A 165 -7.67 25.64 6.79
CA ALA A 165 -7.88 24.65 5.74
C ALA A 165 -9.15 23.81 5.98
N GLY A 166 -10.31 24.50 6.01
CA GLY A 166 -11.63 23.87 6.20
C GLY A 166 -11.94 22.81 5.15
N PHE A 167 -11.65 23.07 3.87
CA PHE A 167 -11.86 22.07 2.80
C PHE A 167 -11.08 20.76 3.02
N SER A 168 -9.79 20.84 3.37
CA SER A 168 -8.97 19.66 3.69
C SER A 168 -9.49 18.93 4.92
N SER A 169 -9.93 19.68 5.94
CA SER A 169 -10.53 19.10 7.15
C SER A 169 -11.81 18.32 6.81
N LYS A 170 -12.71 18.90 6.00
CA LYS A 170 -13.93 18.23 5.54
C LYS A 170 -13.60 16.91 4.85
N ARG A 171 -12.62 16.89 3.94
CA ARG A 171 -12.20 15.64 3.27
C ARG A 171 -11.72 14.58 4.27
N ARG A 172 -10.96 14.95 5.31
CA ARG A 172 -10.54 14.00 6.35
C ARG A 172 -11.71 13.51 7.19
N HIS A 173 -12.69 14.36 7.47
CA HIS A 173 -13.94 13.95 8.11
C HIS A 173 -14.72 12.94 7.26
N ASP A 174 -14.90 13.22 5.97
CA ASP A 174 -15.59 12.33 5.03
C ASP A 174 -14.91 10.95 4.98
N VAL A 175 -13.56 10.92 4.94
CA VAL A 175 -12.80 9.65 5.01
C VAL A 175 -13.00 8.96 6.36
N PHE A 176 -12.96 9.69 7.47
CA PHE A 176 -13.18 9.12 8.80
C PHE A 176 -14.58 8.50 8.94
N ASP A 177 -15.61 9.12 8.36
CA ASP A 177 -16.98 8.61 8.37
C ASP A 177 -17.10 7.22 7.74
N CYS A 178 -16.24 6.87 6.77
CA CYS A 178 -16.17 5.51 6.23
C CYS A 178 -15.54 4.51 7.23
N LEU A 179 -14.61 4.99 8.05
CA LEU A 179 -13.81 4.18 8.98
C LEU A 179 -14.42 4.05 10.38
N GLU A 180 -15.38 4.91 10.74
CA GLU A 180 -15.85 5.08 12.10
C GLU A 180 -16.50 3.83 12.71
N ASP A 181 -16.41 3.71 14.03
CA ASP A 181 -17.27 2.82 14.81
C ASP A 181 -18.65 3.46 15.01
N LYS A 182 -19.63 3.03 14.20
CA LYS A 182 -21.02 3.50 14.25
C LYS A 182 -21.75 3.11 15.53
N SER A 183 -21.22 2.16 16.32
CA SER A 183 -21.78 1.81 17.63
C SER A 183 -21.47 2.85 18.71
N ARG A 184 -20.49 3.74 18.45
CA ARG A 184 -20.05 4.79 19.36
C ARG A 184 -20.72 6.11 19.02
N LYS A 185 -20.87 6.97 20.04
CA LYS A 185 -21.43 8.31 19.85
C LYS A 185 -20.51 9.13 18.94
N PRO A 186 -21.06 9.84 17.94
CA PRO A 186 -20.30 10.76 17.11
C PRO A 186 -19.60 11.83 17.94
N GLY A 187 -18.39 12.22 17.52
CA GLY A 187 -17.63 13.30 18.14
C GLY A 187 -16.11 13.10 18.10
N ARG A 188 -15.39 14.01 18.75
CA ARG A 188 -13.92 14.08 18.75
C ARG A 188 -13.25 12.76 19.17
N SER A 189 -13.78 12.11 20.20
CA SER A 189 -13.24 10.86 20.74
C SER A 189 -13.78 9.60 20.06
N GLN A 190 -14.55 9.72 18.98
CA GLN A 190 -15.07 8.56 18.26
C GLN A 190 -13.90 7.77 17.66
N PRO A 191 -13.82 6.45 17.87
CA PRO A 191 -12.73 5.64 17.35
C PRO A 191 -13.00 5.12 15.93
N ILE A 192 -11.94 4.70 15.25
CA ILE A 192 -12.04 3.84 14.06
C ILE A 192 -12.59 2.46 14.45
N SER A 193 -13.40 1.86 13.58
CA SER A 193 -13.99 0.53 13.79
C SER A 193 -12.93 -0.57 13.85
N THR A 194 -13.09 -1.48 14.80
CA THR A 194 -12.22 -2.69 14.89
C THR A 194 -12.44 -3.61 13.68
N GLU A 195 -13.61 -3.55 13.03
CA GLU A 195 -13.91 -4.34 11.83
C GLU A 195 -12.96 -4.05 10.67
N ILE A 196 -12.45 -2.81 10.57
CA ILE A 196 -11.46 -2.44 9.54
C ILE A 196 -10.18 -3.25 9.73
N PHE A 197 -9.63 -3.27 10.95
CA PHE A 197 -8.43 -4.06 11.25
C PHE A 197 -8.67 -5.57 11.02
N GLU A 198 -9.84 -6.09 11.40
CA GLU A 198 -10.18 -7.49 11.13
C GLU A 198 -10.33 -7.80 9.65
N ARG A 199 -10.88 -6.88 8.84
CA ARG A 199 -10.97 -7.03 7.39
C ARG A 199 -9.58 -7.10 6.76
N LEU A 200 -8.69 -6.16 7.09
CA LEU A 200 -7.32 -6.14 6.57
C LEU A 200 -6.53 -7.39 6.99
N LYS A 201 -6.66 -7.82 8.25
CA LYS A 201 -6.05 -9.07 8.73
C LYS A 201 -6.62 -10.30 8.02
N ARG A 202 -7.92 -10.35 7.73
CA ARG A 202 -8.53 -11.45 6.96
C ARG A 202 -7.98 -11.50 5.54
N MET A 203 -7.83 -10.35 4.87
CA MET A 203 -7.20 -10.28 3.55
C MET A 203 -5.78 -10.85 3.57
N LEU A 204 -4.94 -10.42 4.52
CA LEU A 204 -3.58 -10.95 4.68
C LEU A 204 -3.50 -12.41 5.14
N ASN A 205 -4.63 -13.01 5.54
CA ASN A 205 -4.76 -14.42 5.89
C ASN A 205 -5.66 -15.18 4.88
N SER A 206 -5.80 -14.67 3.66
CA SER A 206 -6.50 -15.37 2.58
C SER A 206 -5.84 -16.70 2.26
N GLU A 207 -6.62 -17.63 1.68
CA GLU A 207 -6.09 -18.95 1.29
C GLU A 207 -4.95 -18.82 0.26
N VAL A 208 -5.03 -17.86 -0.64
CA VAL A 208 -4.00 -17.57 -1.64
C VAL A 208 -2.67 -17.16 -0.99
N ILE A 209 -2.69 -16.23 -0.02
CA ILE A 209 -1.48 -15.84 0.72
C ILE A 209 -0.93 -17.02 1.53
N LYS A 210 -1.80 -17.80 2.19
CA LYS A 210 -1.37 -19.00 2.95
C LYS A 210 -0.71 -20.02 2.05
N LYS A 211 -1.24 -20.26 0.85
CA LYS A 211 -0.68 -21.20 -0.13
C LYS A 211 0.72 -20.77 -0.57
N VAL A 212 0.91 -19.49 -0.92
CA VAL A 212 2.22 -18.91 -1.26
C VAL A 212 3.20 -18.99 -0.08
N CYS A 213 2.76 -18.68 1.14
CA CYS A 213 3.60 -18.78 2.33
C CYS A 213 4.00 -20.21 2.65
N THR A 214 3.08 -21.17 2.47
CA THR A 214 3.35 -22.59 2.70
C THR A 214 4.34 -23.13 1.67
N MET A 215 4.24 -22.69 0.41
CA MET A 215 5.27 -22.97 -0.59
C MET A 215 6.63 -22.42 -0.16
N ALA A 216 6.69 -21.19 0.34
CA ALA A 216 7.93 -20.60 0.86
C ALA A 216 8.52 -21.39 2.05
N ASP A 217 7.70 -21.77 3.02
CA ASP A 217 8.08 -22.55 4.19
C ASP A 217 8.62 -23.93 3.81
N LYS A 218 7.77 -24.72 3.15
CA LYS A 218 7.96 -26.17 3.04
C LYS A 218 8.87 -26.59 1.91
N VAL A 219 9.09 -25.70 0.95
CA VAL A 219 9.81 -26.01 -0.29
C VAL A 219 11.15 -25.30 -0.32
N PHE A 220 11.18 -24.02 0.06
CA PHE A 220 12.36 -23.18 -0.12
C PHE A 220 13.13 -22.93 1.18
N ALA A 221 12.45 -22.59 2.27
CA ALA A 221 13.10 -22.22 3.53
C ALA A 221 13.45 -23.44 4.40
N HIS A 222 12.51 -24.37 4.54
CA HIS A 222 12.63 -25.58 5.36
C HIS A 222 12.08 -26.76 4.57
N PRO A 223 12.86 -27.32 3.60
CA PRO A 223 12.43 -28.47 2.82
C PRO A 223 11.97 -29.62 3.74
N GLU A 224 10.66 -29.80 3.87
CA GLU A 224 10.09 -30.84 4.74
C GLU A 224 10.36 -32.22 4.10
N HIS A 225 10.63 -33.24 4.91
CA HIS A 225 10.61 -34.62 4.43
C HIS A 225 9.27 -34.89 3.74
N GLN A 226 9.29 -35.48 2.54
CA GLN A 226 8.08 -35.78 1.75
C GLN A 226 7.03 -36.45 2.64
N SER A 227 6.04 -35.66 3.07
CA SER A 227 4.89 -36.19 3.76
C SER A 227 4.07 -37.01 2.74
N SER A 228 3.33 -38.00 3.20
CA SER A 228 2.47 -38.83 2.34
C SER A 228 1.35 -38.06 1.62
N ARG A 229 1.19 -36.76 1.91
CA ARG A 229 0.20 -35.87 1.29
C ARG A 229 0.90 -34.88 0.35
N ALA A 230 0.55 -34.92 -0.93
CA ALA A 230 1.01 -33.93 -1.90
C ALA A 230 0.53 -32.54 -1.47
N PHE A 231 1.47 -31.59 -1.36
CA PHE A 231 1.13 -30.17 -1.16
C PHE A 231 0.86 -29.51 -2.51
N GLU A 232 -0.18 -28.68 -2.60
CA GLU A 232 -0.52 -27.95 -3.82
C GLU A 232 0.26 -26.63 -3.86
N TYR A 233 1.15 -26.49 -4.85
CA TYR A 233 1.94 -25.27 -5.05
C TYR A 233 1.06 -24.12 -5.51
N ALA A 234 1.41 -22.91 -5.07
CA ALA A 234 0.81 -21.71 -5.63
C ALA A 234 1.23 -21.56 -7.11
N ASN A 235 0.26 -21.34 -7.99
CA ASN A 235 0.54 -21.01 -9.39
C ASN A 235 0.86 -19.51 -9.54
N TYR A 236 1.30 -19.08 -10.72
CA TYR A 236 1.70 -17.68 -10.94
C TYR A 236 0.55 -16.68 -10.80
N HIS A 237 -0.68 -17.08 -11.10
CA HIS A 237 -1.85 -16.22 -10.89
C HIS A 237 -2.10 -15.99 -9.40
N GLU A 238 -2.02 -17.03 -8.59
CA GLU A 238 -2.13 -16.95 -7.12
C GLU A 238 -1.00 -16.10 -6.51
N VAL A 239 0.20 -16.12 -7.10
CA VAL A 239 1.31 -15.25 -6.69
C VAL A 239 1.01 -13.78 -7.00
N ILE A 240 0.50 -13.47 -8.20
CA ILE A 240 0.08 -12.11 -8.57
C ILE A 240 -1.03 -11.61 -7.66
N GLU A 241 -2.03 -12.45 -7.39
CA GLU A 241 -3.14 -12.13 -6.50
C GLU A 241 -2.64 -11.86 -5.07
N ALA A 242 -1.72 -12.69 -4.54
CA ALA A 242 -1.11 -12.45 -3.24
C ALA A 242 -0.37 -11.10 -3.18
N LEU A 243 0.38 -10.75 -4.22
CA LEU A 243 1.03 -9.44 -4.35
C LEU A 243 0.00 -8.31 -4.39
N GLY A 244 -1.07 -8.48 -5.15
CA GLY A 244 -2.19 -7.54 -5.24
C GLY A 244 -2.83 -7.26 -3.88
N ILE A 245 -3.18 -8.31 -3.13
CA ILE A 245 -3.75 -8.19 -1.78
C ILE A 245 -2.81 -7.45 -0.84
N VAL A 246 -1.52 -7.81 -0.81
CA VAL A 246 -0.53 -7.15 0.05
C VAL A 246 -0.37 -5.67 -0.32
N SER A 247 -0.38 -5.36 -1.61
CA SER A 247 -0.28 -4.00 -2.13
C SER A 247 -1.51 -3.17 -1.76
N GLN A 248 -2.71 -3.73 -1.93
CA GLN A 248 -3.98 -3.08 -1.57
C GLN A 248 -4.06 -2.76 -0.07
N VAL A 249 -3.67 -3.70 0.79
CA VAL A 249 -3.65 -3.49 2.24
C VAL A 249 -2.62 -2.42 2.61
N THR A 250 -1.43 -2.46 2.00
CA THR A 250 -0.39 -1.45 2.25
C THR A 250 -0.83 -0.06 1.81
N GLN A 251 -1.46 0.04 0.64
CA GLN A 251 -2.03 1.27 0.11
C GLN A 251 -3.09 1.85 1.06
N PHE A 252 -4.03 1.03 1.50
CA PHE A 252 -5.09 1.47 2.41
C PHE A 252 -4.51 1.96 3.75
N VAL A 253 -3.52 1.25 4.29
CA VAL A 253 -2.85 1.69 5.52
C VAL A 253 -2.15 3.03 5.31
N SER A 254 -1.34 3.17 4.25
CA SER A 254 -0.58 4.39 3.98
C SER A 254 -1.48 5.58 3.63
N ALA A 255 -2.25 5.46 2.55
CA ALA A 255 -3.03 6.56 1.99
C ALA A 255 -4.28 6.89 2.81
N THR A 256 -4.94 5.89 3.39
CA THR A 256 -6.24 6.08 4.04
C THR A 256 -6.14 6.15 5.55
N LEU A 257 -5.51 5.18 6.21
CA LEU A 257 -5.43 5.18 7.68
C LEU A 257 -4.41 6.19 8.24
N LEU A 258 -3.32 6.42 7.52
CA LEU A 258 -2.27 7.34 7.94
C LEU A 258 -2.36 8.70 7.23
N ASP A 259 -3.29 8.88 6.28
CA ASP A 259 -3.45 10.10 5.47
C ASP A 259 -2.11 10.58 4.93
N ASP A 260 -1.48 9.70 4.15
CA ASP A 260 -0.12 9.85 3.69
C ASP A 260 -0.01 9.49 2.19
N ALA A 261 1.19 9.36 1.64
CA ALA A 261 1.33 9.14 0.20
C ALA A 261 0.71 7.81 -0.24
N ALA A 262 -0.06 7.89 -1.31
CA ALA A 262 -0.50 6.76 -2.12
C ALA A 262 0.67 6.23 -2.98
N PHE A 263 0.65 4.94 -3.26
CA PHE A 263 1.35 4.39 -4.41
C PHE A 263 0.84 5.06 -5.67
N GLY A 264 1.74 5.65 -6.44
CA GLY A 264 1.42 6.14 -7.78
C GLY A 264 1.25 4.99 -8.77
N SER A 265 2.18 4.02 -8.71
CA SER A 265 2.15 2.76 -9.45
C SER A 265 2.87 1.70 -8.62
N ILE A 266 2.39 0.45 -8.69
CA ILE A 266 3.05 -0.69 -8.07
C ILE A 266 4.31 -1.07 -8.84
N VAL A 267 4.29 -0.99 -10.17
CA VAL A 267 5.44 -1.27 -11.01
C VAL A 267 6.26 0.02 -11.21
N PRO A 268 7.54 0.06 -10.78
CA PRO A 268 8.37 1.24 -10.99
C PRO A 268 8.45 1.62 -12.47
N THR A 269 8.39 2.92 -12.76
CA THR A 269 8.63 3.44 -14.11
C THR A 269 10.06 3.10 -14.54
N ALA A 270 10.17 2.36 -15.63
CA ALA A 270 11.47 2.02 -16.20
C ALA A 270 12.19 3.28 -16.70
N GLN A 271 13.47 3.41 -16.37
CA GLN A 271 14.31 4.51 -16.87
C GLN A 271 14.90 4.22 -18.27
N TYR A 272 14.84 2.96 -18.68
CA TYR A 272 15.37 2.45 -19.96
C TYR A 272 14.31 1.56 -20.61
N ASP A 273 14.53 1.23 -21.88
CA ASP A 273 13.71 0.23 -22.57
C ASP A 273 13.91 -1.14 -21.91
N VAL A 274 12.86 -1.66 -21.28
CA VAL A 274 12.88 -2.95 -20.56
C VAL A 274 13.04 -4.14 -21.50
N LEU A 275 12.81 -3.95 -22.80
CA LEU A 275 12.93 -4.97 -23.83
C LEU A 275 14.21 -4.82 -24.65
N GLU A 276 15.08 -3.85 -24.29
CA GLU A 276 16.33 -3.62 -24.99
C GLU A 276 17.14 -4.92 -25.09
N ASN A 277 17.61 -5.25 -26.30
CA ASN A 277 18.40 -6.45 -26.62
C ASN A 277 17.69 -7.80 -26.46
N LEU A 278 16.39 -7.84 -26.15
CA LEU A 278 15.65 -9.10 -26.07
C LEU A 278 15.54 -9.79 -27.44
N ASP A 279 15.58 -9.00 -28.53
CA ASP A 279 15.53 -9.47 -29.91
C ASP A 279 16.80 -10.19 -30.40
N GLN A 280 17.90 -10.12 -29.64
CA GLN A 280 19.17 -10.76 -30.01
C GLN A 280 19.09 -12.29 -29.87
N ALA A 281 18.48 -12.77 -28.78
CA ALA A 281 18.53 -14.18 -28.41
C ALA A 281 17.17 -14.78 -28.03
N TRP A 282 16.16 -13.97 -27.71
CA TRP A 282 14.90 -14.47 -27.15
C TRP A 282 13.72 -14.34 -28.10
N VAL A 283 13.61 -13.20 -28.81
CA VAL A 283 12.47 -12.95 -29.70
C VAL A 283 12.89 -12.41 -31.06
N ARG A 284 11.99 -12.43 -32.04
CA ARG A 284 12.18 -11.65 -33.26
C ARG A 284 11.84 -10.20 -32.96
N LYS A 285 12.52 -9.28 -33.65
CA LYS A 285 12.24 -7.84 -33.56
C LYS A 285 10.76 -7.48 -33.80
N ALA A 286 10.08 -8.23 -34.67
CA ALA A 286 8.65 -8.04 -34.97
C ALA A 286 7.71 -8.34 -33.78
N SER A 287 8.18 -9.10 -32.78
CA SER A 287 7.40 -9.46 -31.59
C SER A 287 7.60 -8.48 -30.42
N LEU A 288 8.52 -7.51 -30.55
CA LEU A 288 8.78 -6.53 -29.48
C LEU A 288 7.57 -5.63 -29.20
N ASP A 289 6.82 -5.24 -30.24
CA ASP A 289 5.63 -4.40 -30.07
C ASP A 289 4.52 -5.13 -29.27
N GLU A 290 4.34 -6.43 -29.54
CA GLU A 290 3.39 -7.29 -28.80
C GLU A 290 3.82 -7.43 -27.34
N LEU A 291 5.11 -7.64 -27.09
CA LEU A 291 5.65 -7.74 -25.72
C LEU A 291 5.61 -6.42 -24.95
N ASN A 292 5.83 -5.30 -25.62
CA ASN A 292 5.70 -3.98 -25.00
C ASN A 292 4.24 -3.71 -24.62
N SER A 293 3.30 -4.12 -25.47
CA SER A 293 1.86 -4.02 -25.18
C SER A 293 1.50 -4.89 -23.97
N PHE A 294 1.97 -6.14 -23.95
CA PHE A 294 1.79 -7.06 -22.82
C PHE A 294 2.39 -6.51 -21.51
N TRP A 295 3.60 -5.95 -21.55
CA TRP A 295 4.23 -5.33 -20.38
C TRP A 295 3.35 -4.22 -19.80
N ASN A 296 2.85 -3.32 -20.66
CA ASN A 296 2.01 -2.20 -20.23
C ASN A 296 0.65 -2.66 -19.71
N GLU A 297 0.03 -3.67 -20.34
CA GLU A 297 -1.21 -4.27 -19.85
C GLU A 297 -1.03 -4.93 -18.49
N LEU A 298 0.05 -5.69 -18.31
CA LEU A 298 0.36 -6.33 -17.03
C LEU A 298 0.64 -5.30 -15.94
N ALA A 299 1.48 -4.30 -16.22
CA ALA A 299 1.76 -3.22 -15.27
C ALA A 299 0.49 -2.45 -14.90
N GLY A 300 -0.33 -2.08 -15.89
CA GLY A 300 -1.62 -1.44 -15.65
C GLY A 300 -2.58 -2.30 -14.83
N SER A 301 -2.60 -3.62 -15.07
CA SER A 301 -3.43 -4.55 -14.28
C SER A 301 -2.97 -4.65 -12.82
N LEU A 302 -1.65 -4.58 -12.58
CA LEU A 302 -1.10 -4.54 -11.23
C LEU A 302 -1.51 -3.26 -10.52
N ASP A 303 -1.48 -2.12 -11.21
CA ASP A 303 -1.87 -0.82 -10.64
C ASP A 303 -3.35 -0.74 -10.23
N LEU A 304 -4.24 -1.57 -10.81
CA LEU A 304 -5.63 -1.65 -10.35
C LEU A 304 -5.75 -2.15 -8.90
N TRP A 305 -4.76 -2.90 -8.39
CA TRP A 305 -4.78 -3.41 -7.03
C TRP A 305 -4.54 -2.34 -5.95
N VAL A 306 -4.04 -1.15 -6.31
CA VAL A 306 -3.99 -0.02 -5.35
C VAL A 306 -5.29 0.76 -5.30
N ASN A 307 -6.33 0.35 -6.03
CA ASN A 307 -7.66 0.86 -5.76
C ASN A 307 -8.19 0.28 -4.44
N THR A 308 -8.52 1.16 -3.51
CA THR A 308 -9.00 0.81 -2.17
C THR A 308 -10.46 1.21 -1.92
N ASP A 309 -11.18 1.66 -2.95
CA ASP A 309 -12.57 2.12 -2.81
C ASP A 309 -13.48 1.01 -2.25
N ASP A 310 -13.26 -0.23 -2.69
CA ASP A 310 -14.00 -1.41 -2.19
C ASP A 310 -13.76 -1.67 -0.70
N LEU A 311 -12.63 -1.21 -0.13
CA LEU A 311 -12.34 -1.33 1.30
C LEU A 311 -13.09 -0.31 2.14
N LEU A 312 -13.47 0.82 1.54
CA LEU A 312 -14.28 1.88 2.15
C LEU A 312 -15.78 1.59 2.04
N MET A 313 -16.20 0.89 0.99
CA MET A 313 -17.56 0.39 0.85
C MET A 313 -17.78 -0.78 1.84
N ARG A 314 -18.80 -0.65 2.70
CA ARG A 314 -19.31 -1.76 3.52
C ARG A 314 -20.46 -2.42 2.76
N GLU A 315 -20.43 -3.74 2.66
CA GLU A 315 -21.64 -4.55 2.39
C GLU A 315 -22.60 -4.46 3.58
#